data_AF-A0A1Y1KI28-F1
#
_entry.id   AF-A0A1Y1KI28-F1
#
_cell.length_a   1.000
_cell.length_b   1.000
_cell.length_c   1.000
_cell.angle_alpha   90.00
_cell.angle_beta   90.00
_cell.angle_gamma   90.00
#
_symmetry.space_group_name_H-M   'P 1'
#
loop_
_entity.id
_entity.type
_entity.pdbx_description
1 polymer ?
#
loop_
_entity_poly.entity_id
_entity_poly.type
_entity_poly.pdbx_seq_one_letter_code
_entity_poly.pdbx_strand_id
1 'polypeptide(L)'
;MDCRKILNQFALKFITSYHDDPIYIPTCVSEKYLWESDHLSPKWPHTLLWTVVYFVMKYFKLSTVEEHKALELKNLFKRETVGRAKGKQSYFFYFLRETGGWFQCFVRFIETLNLETQYCKRQLLPDKNPSRCPVEIMKLYLSKW
;
A
#
# COMPACT_ATOMS: atom_id res chain seq x y z
N MET A 1 36.28 -4.28 13.60
CA MET A 1 36.06 -4.01 12.16
C MET A 1 34.84 -3.13 12.02
N ASP A 2 34.93 -2.04 11.28
CA ASP A 2 33.85 -1.05 11.14
C ASP A 2 33.01 -1.38 9.89
N CYS A 3 31.86 -2.03 10.08
CA CYS A 3 30.98 -2.52 9.02
C CYS A 3 30.58 -1.42 8.02
N ARG A 4 30.53 -0.16 8.47
CA ARG A 4 30.19 0.99 7.62
C ARG A 4 31.26 1.29 6.57
N LYS A 5 32.54 1.13 6.93
CA LYS A 5 33.67 1.30 6.00
C LYS A 5 33.72 0.20 4.95
N ILE A 6 33.39 -1.03 5.36
CA ILE A 6 33.33 -2.19 4.47
C ILE A 6 32.20 -1.99 3.45
N LEU A 7 31.00 -1.61 3.91
CA LEU A 7 29.86 -1.35 3.03
C LEU A 7 30.16 -0.23 2.01
N ASN A 8 30.78 0.87 2.47
CA ASN A 8 31.19 1.96 1.59
C ASN A 8 32.22 1.51 0.53
N GLN A 9 33.17 0.65 0.88
CA GLN A 9 34.12 0.11 -0.09
C GLN A 9 33.43 -0.76 -1.15
N PHE A 10 32.47 -1.60 -0.75
CA PHE A 10 31.70 -2.40 -1.70
C PHE A 10 30.84 -1.55 -2.62
N ALA A 11 30.16 -0.53 -2.08
CA ALA A 11 29.36 0.41 -2.86
C ALA A 11 30.21 1.17 -3.90
N LEU A 12 31.41 1.63 -3.50
CA LEU A 12 32.33 2.32 -4.42
C LEU A 12 32.81 1.38 -5.53
N LYS A 13 33.20 0.14 -5.21
CA LYS A 13 33.59 -0.87 -6.21
C LYS A 13 32.47 -1.15 -7.20
N PHE A 14 31.24 -1.29 -6.71
CA PHE A 14 30.05 -1.48 -7.53
C PHE A 14 29.83 -0.30 -8.47
N ILE A 15 29.93 0.95 -7.98
CA ILE A 15 29.79 2.14 -8.83
C ILE A 15 30.88 2.19 -9.91
N THR A 16 32.14 1.94 -9.56
CA THR A 16 33.27 2.00 -10.50
C THR A 16 33.20 0.91 -11.58
N SER A 17 32.74 -0.30 -11.26
CA SER A 17 32.63 -1.39 -12.24
C SER A 17 31.56 -1.18 -13.32
N TYR A 18 30.62 -0.25 -13.12
CA TYR A 18 29.54 0.04 -14.06
C TYR A 18 29.75 1.32 -14.88
N HIS A 19 30.84 2.07 -14.66
CA HIS A 19 31.09 3.30 -15.42
C HIS A 19 31.57 3.06 -16.86
N ASP A 20 32.01 1.84 -17.21
CA ASP A 20 32.52 1.49 -18.55
C ASP A 20 31.42 1.08 -19.55
N ASP A 21 30.20 0.76 -19.09
CA ASP A 21 29.03 0.48 -19.93
C ASP A 21 27.84 1.33 -19.46
N PRO A 22 27.15 2.09 -20.33
CA PRO A 22 26.03 2.96 -19.97
C PRO A 22 24.73 2.18 -19.72
N ILE A 23 24.81 1.02 -19.04
CA ILE A 23 23.64 0.28 -18.58
C ILE A 23 23.14 0.98 -17.32
N TYR A 24 22.11 1.81 -17.47
CA TYR A 24 21.40 2.43 -16.35
C TYR A 24 20.81 1.33 -15.45
N ILE A 25 21.43 1.11 -14.29
CA ILE A 25 20.89 0.22 -13.25
C ILE A 25 20.09 1.06 -12.27
N PRO A 26 18.75 0.94 -12.26
CA PRO A 26 17.95 1.62 -11.26
C PRO A 26 18.27 1.05 -9.88
N THR A 27 18.83 1.87 -9.00
CA THR A 27 19.12 1.52 -7.60
C THR A 27 17.86 1.39 -6.74
N CYS A 28 16.72 1.87 -7.27
CA CYS A 28 15.40 1.77 -6.65
C CYS A 28 14.49 0.88 -7.50
N VAL A 29 13.82 -0.08 -6.87
CA VAL A 29 12.81 -0.90 -7.54
C VAL A 29 11.58 -0.05 -7.82
N SER A 30 11.30 0.19 -9.10
CA SER A 30 10.07 0.86 -9.52
C SER A 30 8.86 -0.07 -9.37
N GLU A 31 7.68 0.52 -9.12
CA GLU A 31 6.42 -0.23 -9.07
C GLU A 31 6.17 -1.04 -10.35
N LYS A 32 6.54 -0.49 -11.52
CA LYS A 32 6.41 -1.19 -12.81
C LYS A 32 7.11 -2.55 -12.78
N TYR A 33 8.32 -2.61 -12.22
CA TYR A 33 9.08 -3.86 -12.11
C TYR A 33 8.42 -4.86 -11.16
N LEU A 34 7.77 -4.39 -10.09
CA LEU A 34 7.04 -5.27 -9.18
C LEU A 34 5.85 -5.95 -9.86
N TRP A 35 5.17 -5.25 -10.77
CA TRP A 35 4.10 -5.84 -11.59
C TRP A 35 4.64 -6.78 -12.67
N GLU A 36 5.76 -6.43 -13.31
CA GLU A 36 6.37 -7.24 -14.38
C GLU A 36 7.01 -8.53 -13.86
N SER A 37 7.49 -8.52 -12.61
CA SER A 37 8.05 -9.68 -11.91
C SER A 37 7.00 -10.52 -11.17
N ASP A 38 5.71 -10.21 -11.30
CA ASP A 38 4.59 -10.86 -10.59
C ASP A 38 4.70 -10.78 -9.04
N HIS A 39 5.56 -9.90 -8.48
CA HIS A 39 5.60 -9.61 -7.03
C HIS A 39 4.31 -8.91 -6.57
N LEU A 40 3.70 -8.10 -7.44
CA LEU A 40 2.35 -7.60 -7.30
C LEU A 40 1.46 -8.34 -8.30
N SER A 41 0.55 -9.17 -7.82
CA SER A 41 -0.31 -9.99 -8.67
C SER A 41 -1.53 -10.50 -7.91
N PRO A 42 -2.75 -10.39 -8.47
CA PRO A 42 -3.94 -10.98 -7.86
C PRO A 42 -4.11 -12.48 -8.14
N LYS A 43 -3.19 -13.09 -8.92
CA LYS A 43 -3.33 -14.46 -9.43
C LYS A 43 -3.20 -15.52 -8.32
N TRP A 44 -2.28 -15.31 -7.38
CA TRP A 44 -1.93 -16.29 -6.35
C TRP A 44 -2.28 -15.77 -4.96
N PRO A 45 -2.67 -16.63 -3.99
CA PRO A 45 -3.04 -16.18 -2.65
C PRO A 45 -1.94 -15.38 -1.94
N HIS A 46 -0.68 -15.83 -2.07
CA HIS A 46 0.46 -15.15 -1.45
C HIS A 46 0.74 -13.79 -2.10
N THR A 47 0.76 -13.71 -3.43
CA THR A 47 0.97 -12.44 -4.13
C THR A 47 -0.21 -11.49 -3.93
N LEU A 48 -1.44 -12.00 -3.82
CA LEU A 48 -2.64 -11.21 -3.56
C LEU A 48 -2.51 -10.50 -2.20
N LEU A 49 -2.13 -11.25 -1.15
CA LEU A 49 -1.90 -10.68 0.18
C LEU A 49 -0.84 -9.57 0.13
N TRP A 50 0.31 -9.82 -0.50
CA TRP A 50 1.36 -8.81 -0.65
C TRP A 50 0.90 -7.58 -1.43
N THR A 51 0.08 -7.78 -2.45
CA THR A 51 -0.50 -6.70 -3.25
C THR A 51 -1.47 -5.85 -2.43
N VAL A 52 -2.29 -6.47 -1.59
CA VAL A 52 -3.18 -5.78 -0.65
C VAL A 52 -2.38 -4.97 0.36
N VAL A 53 -1.36 -5.57 0.99
CA VAL A 53 -0.47 -4.86 1.92
C VAL A 53 0.18 -3.66 1.25
N TYR A 54 0.72 -3.84 0.05
CA TYR A 54 1.30 -2.75 -0.75
C TYR A 54 0.30 -1.60 -0.95
N PHE A 55 -0.94 -1.91 -1.34
CA PHE A 55 -1.97 -0.88 -1.53
C PHE A 55 -2.38 -0.21 -0.22
N VAL A 56 -2.53 -0.96 0.86
CA VAL A 56 -2.85 -0.39 2.16
C VAL A 56 -1.77 0.62 2.56
N MET A 57 -0.49 0.24 2.47
CA MET A 57 0.61 1.15 2.77
C MET A 57 0.64 2.37 1.83
N LYS A 58 0.52 2.14 0.52
CA LYS A 58 0.60 3.21 -0.50
C LYS A 58 -0.51 4.25 -0.36
N TYR A 59 -1.75 3.80 -0.15
CA TYR A 59 -2.91 4.68 -0.20
C TYR A 59 -3.29 5.23 1.18
N PHE A 60 -3.16 4.45 2.25
CA PHE A 60 -3.48 4.92 3.59
C PHE A 60 -2.33 5.73 4.21
N LYS A 61 -1.11 5.64 3.67
CA LYS A 61 0.05 6.43 4.08
C LYS A 61 0.28 6.39 5.60
N LEU A 62 0.24 5.18 6.16
CA LEU A 62 0.64 4.95 7.54
C LEU A 62 2.10 5.39 7.67
N SER A 63 2.36 6.33 8.58
CA SER A 63 3.64 7.02 8.72
C SER A 63 4.35 6.66 10.03
N THR A 64 3.61 6.15 11.02
CA THR A 64 4.16 5.77 12.33
C THR A 64 4.20 4.26 12.52
N VAL A 65 5.11 3.76 13.36
CA VAL A 65 5.23 2.33 13.66
C VAL A 65 3.95 1.82 14.34
N GLU A 66 3.33 2.67 15.15
CA GLU A 66 2.10 2.39 15.89
C GLU A 66 0.90 2.26 14.94
N GLU A 67 0.85 3.05 13.87
CA GLU A 67 -0.13 2.89 12.79
C GLU A 67 0.05 1.56 12.05
N HIS A 68 1.30 1.16 11.77
CA HIS A 68 1.58 -0.12 11.14
C HIS A 68 1.26 -1.31 12.06
N LYS A 69 1.53 -1.22 13.37
CA LYS A 69 1.20 -2.26 14.35
C LYS A 69 -0.29 -2.41 14.56
N ALA A 70 -1.02 -1.30 14.54
CA ALA A 70 -2.47 -1.31 14.65
C ALA A 70 -3.15 -1.83 13.38
N LEU A 71 -2.42 -2.05 12.28
CA LEU A 71 -2.98 -2.52 11.01
C LEU A 71 -3.33 -4.01 11.08
N GLU A 72 -4.62 -4.31 11.08
CA GLU A 72 -5.15 -5.66 11.03
C GLU A 72 -6.06 -5.83 9.80
N LEU A 73 -5.62 -6.59 8.78
CA LEU A 73 -6.38 -6.71 7.53
C LEU A 73 -7.81 -7.29 7.70
N LYS A 74 -8.12 -7.93 8.83
CA LYS A 74 -9.49 -8.34 9.20
C LYS A 74 -10.44 -7.14 9.43
N ASN A 75 -9.90 -5.98 9.78
CA ASN A 75 -10.63 -4.73 10.02
C ASN A 75 -10.77 -3.88 8.75
N LEU A 76 -10.29 -4.40 7.61
CA LEU A 76 -10.45 -3.76 6.32
C LEU A 76 -11.86 -4.05 5.80
N PHE A 77 -12.63 -3.00 5.53
CA PHE A 77 -13.94 -3.13 4.91
C PHE A 77 -14.16 -2.08 3.83
N LYS A 78 -15.17 -2.32 2.99
CA LYS A 78 -15.49 -1.51 1.82
C LYS A 78 -16.90 -0.96 1.92
N ARG A 79 -17.08 0.32 1.57
CA ARG A 79 -18.37 0.94 1.30
C ARG A 79 -18.37 1.49 -0.11
N GLU A 80 -19.33 1.05 -0.92
CA GLU A 80 -19.60 1.65 -2.21
C GLU A 80 -20.62 2.77 -2.03
N THR A 81 -20.36 3.92 -2.64
CA THR A 81 -21.37 4.97 -2.73
C THR A 81 -21.57 5.30 -4.20
N VAL A 82 -22.79 5.13 -4.68
CA VAL A 82 -23.19 5.55 -6.02
C VAL A 82 -23.65 7.00 -5.92
N GLY A 83 -22.88 7.93 -6.49
CA GLY A 83 -23.27 9.33 -6.54
C GLY A 83 -24.51 9.51 -7.43
N ARG A 84 -25.52 10.24 -6.95
CA ARG A 84 -26.75 10.53 -7.71
C ARG A 84 -26.51 11.38 -8.96
N ALA A 85 -25.35 12.03 -9.08
CA ALA A 85 -24.95 12.81 -10.25
C ALA A 85 -23.82 12.09 -11.01
N LYS A 86 -24.11 11.72 -12.27
CA LYS A 86 -23.16 11.22 -13.29
C LYS A 86 -22.57 9.81 -13.13
N GLY A 87 -23.27 8.84 -12.53
CA GLY A 87 -22.95 7.40 -12.66
C GLY A 87 -21.53 6.97 -12.25
N LYS A 88 -20.74 7.85 -11.61
CA LYS A 88 -19.38 7.55 -11.15
C LYS A 88 -19.49 6.85 -9.81
N GLN A 89 -19.22 5.55 -9.81
CA GLN A 89 -19.10 4.74 -8.61
C GLN A 89 -17.84 5.17 -7.85
N SER A 90 -18.00 5.59 -6.59
CA SER A 90 -16.89 5.86 -5.70
C SER A 90 -16.72 4.70 -4.73
N TYR A 91 -15.49 4.19 -4.65
CA TYR A 91 -15.12 3.07 -3.79
C TYR A 91 -14.36 3.59 -2.58
N PHE A 92 -14.95 3.43 -1.40
CA PHE A 92 -14.31 3.81 -0.15
C PHE A 92 -13.88 2.55 0.60
N PHE A 93 -12.62 2.54 1.01
CA PHE A 93 -12.05 1.52 1.88
C PHE A 93 -11.76 2.12 3.24
N TYR A 94 -12.00 1.32 4.27
CA TYR A 94 -11.96 1.73 5.65
C TYR A 94 -11.11 0.76 6.45
N PHE A 95 -10.37 1.31 7.40
CA PHE A 95 -9.59 0.54 8.36
C PHE A 95 -10.04 0.91 9.77
N LEU A 96 -10.60 -0.05 10.52
CA LEU A 96 -11.01 0.16 11.93
C LEU A 96 -9.78 0.13 12.83
N ARG A 97 -9.63 1.14 13.70
CA ARG A 97 -8.60 1.17 14.74
C ARG A 97 -9.28 0.99 16.09
N GLU A 98 -8.90 -0.02 16.86
CA GLU A 98 -9.30 -0.13 18.26
C GLU A 98 -8.58 0.98 19.04
N THR A 99 -9.34 1.97 19.49
CA THR A 99 -8.84 3.17 20.12
C THR A 99 -8.55 2.90 21.61
N GLY A 100 -7.31 2.49 21.90
CA GLY A 100 -6.74 2.47 23.26
C GLY A 100 -5.83 3.65 23.60
N GLY A 101 -5.71 4.66 22.73
CA GLY A 101 -4.82 5.79 22.98
C GLY A 101 -4.84 6.85 21.88
N TRP A 102 -4.44 8.06 22.28
CA TRP A 102 -4.49 9.36 21.60
C TRP A 102 -3.67 9.48 20.30
N PHE A 103 -3.59 8.43 19.49
CA PHE A 103 -2.88 8.46 18.21
C PHE A 103 -3.75 9.11 17.14
N GLN A 104 -3.71 10.44 17.12
CA GLN A 104 -4.26 11.25 16.06
C GLN A 104 -3.45 10.98 14.79
N CYS A 105 -3.95 10.11 13.91
CA CYS A 105 -3.40 9.99 12.56
C CYS A 105 -3.46 11.38 11.93
N PHE A 106 -2.29 11.93 11.60
CA PHE A 106 -2.14 13.24 10.96
C PHE A 106 -2.50 13.14 9.46
N VAL A 107 -3.67 12.59 9.12
CA VAL A 107 -4.11 12.40 7.73
C VAL A 107 -5.60 12.70 7.60
N ARG A 108 -5.91 14.00 7.59
CA ARG A 108 -7.02 14.75 6.95
C ARG A 108 -8.49 14.25 6.97
N PHE A 109 -8.85 12.99 7.15
CA PHE A 109 -10.25 12.53 7.20
C PHE A 109 -10.41 11.25 8.05
N ILE A 110 -10.44 11.41 9.37
CA ILE A 110 -11.00 10.42 10.30
C ILE A 110 -12.50 10.73 10.37
N GLU A 111 -13.35 9.77 10.00
CA GLU A 111 -14.79 9.85 10.28
C GLU A 111 -15.07 8.96 11.49
N THR A 112 -15.90 9.43 12.42
CA THR A 112 -16.27 8.70 13.63
C THR A 112 -17.70 8.20 13.45
N LEU A 113 -17.92 6.88 13.45
CA LEU A 113 -19.28 6.29 13.40
C LEU A 113 -19.90 6.18 14.79
N ASN A 114 -19.08 6.14 15.83
CA ASN A 114 -19.41 6.23 17.27
C ASN A 114 -18.16 6.76 17.98
N LEU A 115 -18.31 7.56 19.04
CA LEU A 115 -17.21 8.25 19.75
C LEU A 115 -16.01 7.34 20.12
N GLU A 116 -16.24 6.03 20.24
CA GLU A 116 -15.27 5.01 20.64
C GLU A 116 -14.55 4.30 19.49
N THR A 117 -15.04 4.39 18.24
CA THR A 117 -14.45 3.68 17.08
C THR A 117 -14.01 4.67 16.02
N GLN A 118 -12.70 4.86 15.91
CA GLN A 118 -12.09 5.66 14.86
C GLN A 118 -11.72 4.77 13.66
N TYR A 119 -11.97 5.27 12.46
CA TYR A 119 -11.54 4.59 11.24
C TYR A 119 -10.86 5.53 10.27
N CYS A 120 -9.86 5.01 9.55
CA CYS A 120 -9.22 5.71 8.46
C CYS A 120 -9.99 5.44 7.17
N LYS A 121 -10.44 6.50 6.49
CA LYS A 121 -11.18 6.41 5.23
C LYS A 121 -10.31 6.78 4.04
N ARG A 122 -10.31 5.92 3.01
CA ARG A 122 -9.64 6.22 1.75
C ARG A 122 -10.53 5.94 0.54
N GLN A 123 -10.66 6.96 -0.31
CA GLN A 123 -11.27 6.79 -1.62
C GLN A 123 -10.21 6.22 -2.57
N LEU A 124 -10.52 5.08 -3.19
CA LEU A 124 -9.73 4.53 -4.28
C LEU A 124 -10.48 4.75 -5.59
N LEU A 125 -9.73 5.15 -6.62
CA LEU A 125 -10.26 5.28 -7.96
C LEU A 125 -9.97 3.98 -8.74
N PRO A 126 -10.91 3.51 -9.57
CA PRO A 126 -10.65 2.39 -10.44
C PRO A 126 -9.56 2.74 -11.44
N ASP A 127 -8.60 1.82 -11.62
CA ASP A 127 -7.60 1.92 -12.68
C ASP A 127 -8.18 1.43 -14.01
N LYS A 128 -7.63 1.90 -15.14
CA LYS A 128 -7.99 1.43 -16.49
C LYS A 128 -7.63 -0.04 -16.68
N ASN A 129 -6.59 -0.52 -16.01
CA ASN A 129 -6.13 -1.90 -16.08
C ASN A 129 -6.80 -2.74 -14.97
N PRO A 130 -7.71 -3.67 -15.30
CA PRO A 130 -8.44 -4.44 -14.29
C PRO A 130 -7.51 -5.24 -13.37
N SER A 131 -6.47 -5.86 -13.92
CA SER A 131 -5.51 -6.68 -13.18
C SER A 131 -4.60 -5.89 -12.23
N ARG A 132 -4.55 -4.56 -12.36
CA ARG A 132 -3.78 -3.66 -11.50
C ARG A 132 -4.67 -2.72 -10.71
N CYS A 133 -6.00 -2.85 -10.87
CA CYS A 133 -6.96 -1.95 -10.28
C CYS A 133 -7.02 -2.15 -8.76
N PRO A 134 -6.66 -1.14 -7.95
CA PRO A 134 -6.67 -1.28 -6.49
C PRO A 134 -8.06 -1.65 -5.97
N VAL A 135 -9.10 -1.10 -6.58
CA VAL A 135 -10.49 -1.40 -6.22
C VAL A 135 -10.81 -2.88 -6.43
N GLU A 136 -10.50 -3.44 -7.60
CA GLU A 136 -10.81 -4.83 -7.93
C GLU A 136 -9.98 -5.82 -7.12
N ILE A 137 -8.71 -5.49 -6.88
CA ILE A 137 -7.82 -6.35 -6.08
C ILE A 137 -8.28 -6.39 -4.62
N MET A 138 -8.65 -5.23 -4.05
CA MET A 138 -9.17 -5.18 -2.69
C MET A 138 -10.54 -5.86 -2.58
N LYS A 139 -11.41 -5.75 -3.59
CA LYS A 139 -12.66 -6.52 -3.68
C LYS A 139 -12.39 -8.03 -3.73
N LEU A 140 -11.41 -8.45 -4.53
CA LEU A 140 -11.04 -9.85 -4.66
C LEU A 140 -10.52 -10.41 -3.33
N TYR A 141 -9.72 -9.65 -2.59
CA TYR A 141 -9.28 -10.06 -1.26
C TYR A 141 -10.47 -10.23 -0.31
N LEU A 142 -11.35 -9.22 -0.24
CA LEU A 142 -12.52 -9.24 0.66
C LEU A 142 -13.59 -10.27 0.27
N SER A 143 -13.57 -10.83 -0.94
CA SER A 143 -14.52 -11.89 -1.33
C SER A 143 -14.07 -13.30 -0.94
N LYS A 144 -12.82 -13.45 -0.47
CA LYS A 144 -12.24 -14.73 -0.05
C LYS A 144 -12.33 -14.96 1.47
N TRP A 145 -12.91 -14.00 2.20
CA TRP A 145 -13.09 -13.97 3.65
C TRP A 145 -14.50 -13.49 3.98
#